data_AF-A0A528IMB9-F1
#
_entry.id   AF-A0A528IMB9-F1
#
_cell.length_a   1.000
_cell.length_b   1.000
_cell.length_c   1.000
_cell.angle_alpha   90.00
_cell.angle_beta   90.00
_cell.angle_gamma   90.00
#
_symmetry.space_group_name_H-M   'P 1'
#
loop_
_entity.id
_entity.type
_entity.pdbx_description
1 polymer ?
#
loop_
_entity_poly.entity_id
_entity_poly.type
_entity_poly.pdbx_seq_one_letter_code
_entity_poly.pdbx_strand_id
1 'polypeptide(L)'
;MVDFLPPTICISERAFSNRLVPYRSSTIMIDKGIPMRSSVAPTYENRVLSAYEGEILGEEFFSVLAQNADSDQSRVKLRNLAAIERLVAEALLPVIARYSLQPNSKVLLAEKGRDETVEYAELSWTE
;
A
#
# COMPACT_ATOMS: atom_id res chain seq x y z
N MET A 1 -4.97 33.19 -21.95
CA MET A 1 -5.19 33.25 -20.49
C MET A 1 -6.63 32.85 -20.26
N VAL A 2 -6.86 31.60 -19.92
CA VAL A 2 -8.19 31.04 -19.64
C VAL A 2 -8.03 30.18 -18.40
N ASP A 3 -8.56 30.69 -17.29
CA ASP A 3 -8.53 30.09 -15.97
C ASP A 3 -9.54 28.95 -15.90
N PHE A 4 -9.07 27.74 -15.56
CA PHE A 4 -9.91 26.60 -15.20
C PHE A 4 -9.66 26.29 -13.72
N LEU A 5 -10.59 26.71 -12.86
CA LEU A 5 -10.69 26.25 -11.47
C LEU A 5 -11.81 25.20 -11.36
N PRO A 6 -11.66 24.20 -10.45
CA PRO A 6 -12.53 23.01 -10.38
C PRO A 6 -13.86 23.28 -9.66
N PRO A 7 -14.92 22.49 -9.94
CA PRO A 7 -16.19 22.63 -9.24
C PRO A 7 -16.15 22.07 -7.82
N THR A 8 -16.40 22.95 -6.86
CA THR A 8 -16.78 22.63 -5.47
C THR A 8 -18.20 22.06 -5.45
N ILE A 9 -18.39 20.85 -4.90
CA ILE A 9 -19.71 20.33 -4.58
C ILE A 9 -19.97 20.58 -3.09
N CYS A 10 -20.86 21.54 -2.81
CA CYS A 10 -21.49 21.73 -1.52
C CYS A 10 -22.76 20.89 -1.45
N ILE A 11 -22.89 19.98 -0.47
CA ILE A 11 -24.18 19.38 -0.10
C ILE A 11 -24.40 19.56 1.41
N SER A 12 -25.06 20.67 1.72
CA SER A 12 -26.23 20.79 2.61
C SER A 12 -26.36 19.80 3.79
N GLU A 13 -26.10 20.32 5.00
CA GLU A 13 -26.68 19.82 6.25
C GLU A 13 -28.21 19.86 6.21
N ARG A 14 -28.89 18.75 6.53
CA ARG A 14 -30.17 18.79 7.27
C ARG A 14 -30.57 17.43 7.83
N ALA A 15 -30.96 17.49 9.11
CA ALA A 15 -31.90 16.65 9.83
C ALA A 15 -31.40 15.33 10.43
N PHE A 16 -30.86 15.48 11.65
CA PHE A 16 -31.12 14.63 12.81
C PHE A 16 -32.46 13.87 12.77
N SER A 17 -32.44 12.55 12.92
CA SER A 17 -33.56 11.80 13.52
C SER A 17 -33.03 10.59 14.27
N ASN A 18 -33.13 10.66 15.60
CA ASN A 18 -32.87 9.58 16.54
C ASN A 18 -33.77 8.37 16.24
N ARG A 19 -33.16 7.22 15.95
CA ARG A 19 -33.77 5.92 16.23
C ARG A 19 -32.69 4.93 16.67
N LEU A 20 -32.59 4.79 17.99
CA LEU A 20 -31.82 3.75 18.67
C LEU A 20 -32.36 2.39 18.26
N VAL A 21 -31.57 1.61 17.53
CA VAL A 21 -31.81 0.17 17.34
C VAL A 21 -30.96 -0.56 18.38
N PRO A 22 -31.53 -1.32 19.33
CA PRO A 22 -30.73 -2.04 20.30
C PRO A 22 -29.99 -3.18 19.59
N TYR A 23 -28.65 -3.16 19.64
CA TYR A 23 -27.82 -4.29 19.23
C TYR A 23 -28.03 -5.41 20.25
N ARG A 24 -28.82 -6.41 19.85
CA ARG A 24 -29.10 -7.60 20.66
C ARG A 24 -27.81 -8.40 20.78
N SER A 25 -27.20 -8.39 21.97
CA SER A 25 -26.06 -9.23 22.30
C SER A 25 -26.50 -10.70 22.26
N SER A 26 -26.21 -11.38 21.15
CA SER A 26 -26.39 -12.83 21.05
C SER A 26 -25.14 -13.48 21.62
N THR A 27 -25.24 -13.95 22.87
CA THR A 27 -24.26 -14.89 23.44
C THR A 27 -24.25 -16.16 22.60
N ILE A 28 -23.25 -16.31 21.73
CA ILE A 28 -22.99 -17.57 21.03
C ILE A 28 -22.03 -18.37 21.91
N MET A 29 -22.55 -19.43 22.53
CA MET A 29 -21.74 -20.51 23.08
C MET A 29 -21.17 -21.31 21.90
N ILE A 30 -19.86 -21.21 21.63
CA ILE A 30 -19.17 -22.12 20.71
C ILE A 30 -18.20 -22.98 21.51
N ASP A 31 -18.57 -24.24 21.62
CA ASP A 31 -17.73 -25.39 21.91
C ASP A 31 -16.62 -25.52 20.84
N LYS A 32 -15.40 -25.87 21.28
CA LYS A 32 -14.17 -26.20 20.52
C LYS A 32 -13.40 -25.06 19.82
N GLY A 33 -12.53 -24.41 20.58
CA GLY A 33 -11.08 -24.66 20.48
C GLY A 33 -10.34 -24.37 19.17
N ILE A 34 -10.73 -23.40 18.35
CA ILE A 34 -9.85 -22.83 17.31
C ILE A 34 -9.75 -21.31 17.55
N PRO A 35 -8.56 -20.76 17.86
CA PRO A 35 -8.41 -19.32 18.01
C PRO A 35 -8.69 -18.66 16.66
N MET A 36 -9.85 -18.01 16.56
CA MET A 36 -10.22 -17.20 15.42
C MET A 36 -9.19 -16.07 15.31
N ARG A 37 -8.42 -16.04 14.21
CA ARG A 37 -7.56 -14.90 13.87
C ARG A 37 -8.41 -13.63 14.04
N SER A 38 -7.96 -12.72 14.90
CA SER A 38 -8.57 -11.40 15.09
C SER A 38 -8.90 -10.78 13.73
N SER A 39 -10.19 -10.68 13.41
CA SER A 39 -10.72 -10.16 12.14
C SER A 39 -10.82 -8.63 12.16
N VAL A 40 -9.90 -7.97 12.85
CA VAL A 40 -9.87 -6.50 12.90
C VAL A 40 -9.21 -6.00 11.63
N ALA A 41 -9.97 -5.25 10.82
CA ALA A 41 -9.45 -4.61 9.62
C ALA A 41 -8.23 -3.73 9.97
N PRO A 42 -7.18 -3.69 9.12
CA PRO A 42 -6.00 -2.91 9.40
C PRO A 42 -6.34 -1.42 9.49
N THR A 43 -5.78 -0.76 10.50
CA THR A 43 -5.94 0.68 10.72
C THR A 43 -5.36 1.48 9.55
N TYR A 44 -5.71 2.76 9.47
CA TYR A 44 -5.18 3.65 8.44
C TYR A 44 -3.65 3.74 8.53
N GLU A 45 -3.11 3.88 9.73
CA GLU A 45 -1.67 3.94 10.02
C GLU A 45 -0.96 2.69 9.52
N ASN A 46 -1.52 1.50 9.78
CA ASN A 46 -0.95 0.24 9.30
C ASN A 46 -0.95 0.19 7.77
N ARG A 47 -2.01 0.68 7.12
CA ARG A 47 -2.07 0.72 5.64
C ARG A 47 -1.05 1.68 5.05
N VAL A 48 -0.88 2.87 5.63
CA VAL A 48 0.13 3.84 5.19
C VAL A 48 1.53 3.27 5.37
N LEU A 49 1.78 2.63 6.51
CA LEU A 49 3.07 2.01 6.80
C LEU A 49 3.38 0.89 5.80
N SER A 50 2.44 -0.05 5.61
CA SER A 50 2.62 -1.13 4.63
C SER A 50 2.74 -0.63 3.21
N ALA A 51 2.03 0.44 2.83
CA ALA A 51 2.18 1.05 1.51
C ALA A 51 3.61 1.59 1.35
N TYR A 52 4.08 2.46 2.26
CA TYR A 52 5.42 3.01 2.20
C TYR A 52 6.52 1.94 2.13
N GLU A 53 6.42 0.90 2.96
CA GLU A 53 7.39 -0.21 2.93
C GLU A 53 7.30 -1.01 1.62
N GLY A 54 6.09 -1.21 1.10
CA GLY A 54 5.83 -1.83 -0.20
C GLY A 54 6.50 -1.08 -1.35
N GLU A 55 6.43 0.24 -1.37
CA GLU A 55 7.06 1.05 -2.42
C GLU A 55 8.60 0.93 -2.38
N ILE A 56 9.22 0.87 -1.20
CA ILE A 56 10.68 0.67 -1.08
C ILE A 56 11.08 -0.74 -1.59
N LEU A 57 10.27 -1.76 -1.30
CA LEU A 57 10.45 -3.10 -1.83
C LEU A 57 10.32 -3.11 -3.36
N GLY A 58 9.27 -2.47 -3.88
CA GLY A 58 8.96 -2.36 -5.30
C GLY A 58 10.05 -1.65 -6.10
N GLU A 59 10.60 -0.54 -5.58
CA GLU A 59 11.70 0.19 -6.22
C GLU A 59 12.89 -0.73 -6.51
N GLU A 60 13.32 -1.49 -5.50
CA GLU A 60 14.47 -2.39 -5.64
C GLU A 60 14.13 -3.62 -6.48
N PHE A 61 12.91 -4.14 -6.34
CA PHE A 61 12.42 -5.27 -7.14
C PHE A 61 12.47 -4.95 -8.65
N PHE A 62 11.85 -3.84 -9.07
CA PHE A 62 11.87 -3.44 -10.48
C PHE A 62 13.26 -3.01 -10.94
N SER A 63 14.08 -2.46 -10.06
CA SER A 63 15.48 -2.12 -10.37
C SER A 63 16.30 -3.35 -10.69
N VAL A 64 16.16 -4.45 -9.93
CA VAL A 64 16.86 -5.71 -10.20
C VAL A 64 16.31 -6.38 -11.46
N LEU A 65 14.99 -6.40 -11.67
CA LEU A 65 14.43 -6.89 -12.93
C LEU A 65 14.96 -6.10 -14.14
N ALA A 66 15.07 -4.78 -14.03
CA ALA A 66 15.61 -3.95 -15.10
C ALA A 66 17.08 -4.29 -15.41
N GLN A 67 17.88 -4.71 -14.42
CA GLN A 67 19.26 -5.14 -14.67
C GLN A 67 19.31 -6.42 -15.51
N ASN A 68 18.38 -7.34 -15.27
CA ASN A 68 18.33 -8.65 -15.92
C ASN A 68 17.46 -8.70 -17.19
N ALA A 69 16.80 -7.60 -17.56
CA ALA A 69 15.93 -7.57 -18.74
C ALA A 69 16.70 -7.81 -20.06
N ASP A 70 16.13 -8.61 -20.96
CA ASP A 70 16.75 -8.96 -22.25
C ASP A 70 16.67 -7.83 -23.29
N SER A 71 15.61 -7.04 -23.26
CA SER A 71 15.36 -5.97 -24.24
C SER A 71 15.50 -4.58 -23.62
N ASP A 72 15.96 -3.63 -24.42
CA ASP A 72 16.06 -2.22 -24.01
C ASP A 72 14.68 -1.63 -23.69
N GLN A 73 13.65 -2.03 -24.42
CA GLN A 73 12.28 -1.59 -24.17
C GLN A 73 11.78 -2.05 -22.80
N SER A 74 11.96 -3.33 -22.46
CA SER A 74 11.60 -3.88 -21.14
C SER A 74 12.40 -3.22 -20.03
N ARG A 75 13.70 -3.00 -20.25
CA ARG A 75 14.59 -2.31 -19.31
C ARG A 75 14.12 -0.90 -18.99
N VAL A 76 13.72 -0.13 -20.00
CA VAL A 76 13.18 1.23 -19.82
C VAL A 76 11.86 1.19 -19.05
N LYS A 77 10.95 0.27 -19.40
CA LYS A 77 9.66 0.09 -18.69
C LYS A 77 9.89 -0.20 -17.20
N LEU A 78 10.76 -1.15 -16.87
CA LEU A 78 11.05 -1.54 -15.49
C LEU A 78 11.73 -0.42 -14.70
N ARG A 79 12.67 0.32 -15.30
CA ARG A 79 13.26 1.52 -14.67
C ARG A 79 12.22 2.59 -14.37
N ASN A 80 11.25 2.79 -15.27
CA ASN A 80 10.17 3.74 -15.04
C ASN A 80 9.27 3.28 -13.89
N LEU A 81 8.97 1.99 -13.77
CA LEU A 81 8.22 1.45 -12.63
C LEU A 81 8.98 1.68 -11.31
N ALA A 82 10.27 1.33 -11.25
CA ALA A 82 11.09 1.61 -10.07
C ALA A 82 11.08 3.09 -9.67
N ALA A 83 11.15 4.00 -10.66
CA ALA A 83 11.09 5.43 -10.41
C ALA A 83 9.73 5.88 -9.87
N ILE A 84 8.62 5.27 -10.31
CA ILE A 84 7.28 5.56 -9.80
C ILE A 84 7.19 5.15 -8.33
N GLU A 85 7.62 3.94 -7.98
CA GLU A 85 7.61 3.44 -6.59
C GLU A 85 8.36 4.40 -5.66
N ARG A 86 9.56 4.84 -6.06
CA ARG A 86 10.32 5.85 -5.29
C ARG A 86 9.52 7.14 -5.07
N LEU A 87 8.91 7.67 -6.12
CA LEU A 87 8.14 8.92 -6.04
C LEU A 87 6.93 8.77 -5.12
N VAL A 88 6.27 7.60 -5.12
CA VAL A 88 5.16 7.33 -4.21
C VAL A 88 5.66 7.19 -2.77
N ALA A 89 6.76 6.48 -2.53
CA ALA A 89 7.39 6.38 -1.21
C ALA A 89 7.74 7.77 -0.64
N GLU A 90 8.31 8.64 -1.47
CA GLU A 90 8.62 10.04 -1.12
C GLU A 90 7.34 10.84 -0.81
N ALA A 91 6.28 10.66 -1.59
CA ALA A 91 5.00 11.31 -1.35
C ALA A 91 4.31 10.87 -0.05
N LEU A 92 4.62 9.68 0.47
CA LEU A 92 4.11 9.17 1.74
C LEU A 92 4.89 9.68 2.97
N LEU A 93 6.13 10.17 2.80
CA LEU A 93 6.96 10.66 3.91
C LEU A 93 6.28 11.71 4.80
N PRO A 94 5.54 12.71 4.28
CA PRO A 94 4.83 13.67 5.12
C PRO A 94 3.76 13.02 6.01
N VAL A 95 3.11 11.96 5.53
CA VAL A 95 2.09 11.23 6.29
C VAL A 95 2.76 10.36 7.36
N ILE A 96 3.84 9.65 7.01
CA ILE A 96 4.67 8.89 7.95
C ILE A 96 5.13 9.79 9.11
N ALA A 97 5.63 10.99 8.78
CA ALA A 97 6.08 11.97 9.77
C ALA A 97 4.92 12.51 10.62
N ARG A 98 3.77 12.84 10.00
CA ARG A 98 2.58 13.37 10.70
C ARG A 98 2.06 12.41 11.78
N TYR A 99 2.10 11.10 11.50
CA TYR A 99 1.62 10.06 12.40
C TYR A 99 2.75 9.41 13.23
N SER A 100 3.98 9.93 13.15
CA SER A 100 5.17 9.39 13.83
C SER A 100 5.40 7.89 13.59
N LEU A 101 5.04 7.41 12.40
CA LEU A 101 5.13 5.99 12.04
C LEU A 101 6.60 5.58 11.93
N GLN A 102 6.89 4.34 12.32
CA GLN A 102 8.25 3.79 12.35
C GLN A 102 8.35 2.68 11.29
N PRO A 103 8.67 3.01 10.04
CA PRO A 103 8.92 2.00 9.02
C PRO A 103 10.15 1.19 9.34
N ASN A 104 10.19 -0.02 8.82
CA ASN A 104 11.38 -0.84 8.77
C ASN A 104 12.53 -0.10 8.07
N SER A 105 13.77 -0.50 8.38
CA SER A 105 14.95 0.07 7.75
C SER A 105 14.86 -0.05 6.23
N LYS A 106 15.07 1.07 5.53
CA LYS A 106 15.12 1.09 4.06
C LYS A 106 16.10 0.07 3.50
N VAL A 107 17.24 -0.12 4.17
CA VAL A 107 18.27 -1.09 3.75
C VAL A 107 17.72 -2.53 3.82
N LEU A 108 17.04 -2.88 4.91
CA LEU A 108 16.46 -4.22 5.07
C LEU A 108 15.32 -4.47 4.07
N LEU A 109 14.49 -3.45 3.82
CA LEU A 109 13.44 -3.53 2.82
C LEU A 109 14.04 -3.69 1.41
N ALA A 110 15.08 -2.92 1.09
CA ALA A 110 15.77 -3.03 -0.18
C ALA A 110 16.39 -4.42 -0.40
N GLU A 111 17.09 -4.94 0.61
CA GLU A 111 17.65 -6.30 0.57
C GLU A 111 16.56 -7.35 0.30
N LYS A 112 15.45 -7.27 1.04
CA LYS A 112 14.31 -8.16 0.83
C LYS A 112 13.72 -8.07 -0.58
N GLY A 113 13.60 -6.86 -1.13
CA GLY A 113 13.11 -6.66 -2.51
C GLY A 113 14.02 -7.32 -3.56
N ARG A 114 15.34 -7.29 -3.34
CA ARG A 114 16.30 -7.99 -4.22
C ARG A 114 16.15 -9.50 -4.12
N ASP A 115 16.02 -10.03 -2.90
CA ASP A 115 15.88 -11.47 -2.67
C ASP A 115 14.60 -12.01 -3.33
N GLU A 116 13.48 -11.30 -3.18
CA GLU A 116 12.21 -11.66 -3.84
C GLU A 116 12.36 -11.63 -5.38
N THR A 117 13.19 -10.75 -5.94
CA THR A 117 13.39 -10.68 -7.39
C THR A 117 14.02 -11.95 -7.96
N VAL A 118 14.89 -12.63 -7.20
CA VAL A 118 15.56 -13.86 -7.65
C VAL A 118 14.53 -14.95 -7.95
N GLU A 119 13.48 -15.07 -7.12
CA GLU A 119 12.41 -16.05 -7.34
C GLU A 119 11.58 -15.73 -8.60
N TYR A 120 11.40 -14.44 -8.91
CA TYR A 120 10.59 -14.01 -10.04
C TYR A 120 11.35 -13.89 -11.36
N ALA A 121 12.68 -13.72 -11.33
CA ALA A 121 13.51 -13.62 -12.53
C ALA A 121 13.54 -14.93 -13.34
N GLU A 122 13.32 -16.08 -12.70
CA GLU A 122 13.21 -17.37 -13.39
C GLU A 122 11.84 -17.60 -14.06
N LEU A 123 10.85 -16.75 -13.77
CA LEU A 123 9.55 -16.83 -14.41
C LEU A 123 9.62 -16.10 -15.76
N SER A 124 9.50 -16.85 -16.84
CA SER A 124 9.34 -16.28 -18.18
C SER A 124 7.99 -15.56 -18.28
N TRP A 125 8.00 -14.25 -18.02
CA TRP A 125 6.83 -13.38 -18.18
C TRP A 125 6.47 -13.28 -19.67
N THR A 126 5.46 -14.05 -20.09
CA THR A 126 4.81 -13.88 -21.39
C THR A 126 3.60 -12.95 -21.22
N GLU A 127 3.65 -11.76 -21.83
CA GLU A 127 2.50 -10.83 -21.95
C GLU A 127 1.38 -11.39 -22.83
#